data_AF-A0A839I028-F1
#
_entry.id   AF-A0A839I028-F1
#
_cell.length_a   1.000
_cell.length_b   1.000
_cell.length_c   1.000
_cell.angle_alpha   90.00
_cell.angle_beta   90.00
_cell.angle_gamma   90.00
#
_symmetry.space_group_name_H-M   'P 1'
#
loop_
_entity.id
_entity.type
_entity.pdbx_description
1 polymer ?
#
loop_
_entity_poly.entity_id
_entity_poly.type
_entity_poly.pdbx_seq_one_letter_code
_entity_poly.pdbx_strand_id
1 'polypeptide(L)'
;MRYISIGLLSLLIVGCGNKYDQFSEDIIEKKDHWTVPKARQSKLTEKEMDMANIAWKYFENNYQESTGLVNAVNNYPSVTWWDAASYLAGMTSAYELGIITKEEFDRRLIKFLTTLNTLDLFRGELPNKAYNTQNAAKVDYGNQPGEIGYSALDLGRLLIWLHILKNRYPEFATSIDSVVLRWNFCNVVDENGTMFGALLEKGKPVQYLQEGRLGYEEYAAKGFQLWGFDTSQASMPEPYGTINLFGYDVPYDTRDPRKLKAHSYVVTESYVLDAIELGWDLTTDHSPHDTSYSNGWMAEFALNIYRVQEERYNQTGIITARTEHQLAGAPYFVYDTIYTDGFAWNTISENGEFLPQYSAVAVKGAMGMWVLWNTPYTDLLFDHIANLYDREKGFYEGIFENGTGRINTFTSNNNGITLEILLYKEQGKLLTYKDNVAPSLWEKALETPFGYEGQCLPRKPMKPSRL
;
A
#
# COMPACT_ATOMS: atom_id res chain seq x y z
N MET A 1 44.21 -64.05 55.15
CA MET A 1 45.25 -63.62 54.20
C MET A 1 44.62 -62.70 53.17
N ARG A 2 45.21 -61.52 53.00
CA ARG A 2 45.20 -60.60 51.84
C ARG A 2 43.93 -60.45 50.96
N TYR A 3 43.37 -59.24 51.08
CA TYR A 3 42.72 -58.33 50.13
C TYR A 3 42.62 -58.66 48.62
N ILE A 4 41.51 -58.19 48.04
CA ILE A 4 41.29 -57.37 46.80
C ILE A 4 39.75 -57.30 46.60
N SER A 5 39.03 -56.30 46.10
CA SER A 5 39.08 -54.83 46.00
C SER A 5 37.66 -54.40 45.54
N ILE A 6 37.27 -53.17 45.84
CA ILE A 6 35.91 -52.60 45.74
C ILE A 6 35.56 -52.14 44.32
N GLY A 7 34.30 -52.31 43.91
CA GLY A 7 33.66 -51.59 42.79
C GLY A 7 32.16 -51.43 43.06
N LEU A 8 31.73 -50.22 43.43
CA LEU A 8 30.35 -49.85 43.76
C LEU A 8 29.72 -49.11 42.57
N LEU A 9 28.61 -49.65 42.05
CA LEU A 9 27.77 -49.04 41.02
C LEU A 9 26.52 -48.45 41.70
N SER A 10 26.31 -47.14 41.61
CA SER A 10 25.14 -46.44 42.13
C SER A 10 24.18 -46.07 40.99
N LEU A 11 22.96 -46.64 41.00
CA LEU A 11 21.82 -46.22 40.18
C LEU A 11 21.19 -44.96 40.78
N LEU A 12 20.90 -43.95 39.94
CA LEU A 12 20.08 -42.79 40.27
C LEU A 12 18.87 -42.67 39.32
N ILE A 13 17.69 -42.84 39.92
CA ILE A 13 16.41 -42.14 39.76
C ILE A 13 16.04 -41.63 38.34
N VAL A 14 15.00 -42.25 37.77
CA VAL A 14 14.28 -41.81 36.58
C VAL A 14 13.24 -40.75 36.97
N GLY A 15 13.40 -39.53 36.48
CA GLY A 15 12.36 -38.49 36.48
C GLY A 15 11.67 -38.44 35.11
N CYS A 16 10.35 -38.61 35.08
CA CYS A 16 9.53 -38.38 33.90
C CYS A 16 9.36 -36.86 33.69
N GLY A 17 10.00 -36.31 32.66
CA GLY A 17 9.79 -34.95 32.16
C GLY A 17 9.17 -34.99 30.76
N ASN A 18 8.09 -34.24 30.57
CA ASN A 18 7.31 -34.12 29.34
C ASN A 18 8.17 -33.71 28.14
N LYS A 19 8.01 -34.43 27.01
CA LYS A 19 8.53 -34.05 25.70
C LYS A 19 7.57 -33.06 25.04
N TYR A 20 7.89 -31.78 25.07
CA TYR A 20 7.39 -30.76 24.14
C TYR A 20 8.52 -29.77 23.88
N ASP A 21 9.55 -30.23 23.17
CA ASP A 21 10.58 -29.40 22.54
C ASP A 21 11.05 -30.15 21.28
N GLN A 22 10.33 -29.92 20.19
CA GLN A 22 10.83 -30.12 18.83
C GLN A 22 10.46 -28.87 18.04
N PHE A 23 11.09 -27.75 18.39
CA PHE A 23 11.39 -26.74 17.38
C PHE A 23 12.53 -27.34 16.53
N SER A 24 12.36 -27.34 15.21
CA SER A 24 13.38 -27.86 14.31
C SER A 24 14.67 -27.08 14.51
N GLU A 25 15.76 -27.79 14.84
CA GLU A 25 17.12 -27.29 14.64
C GLU A 25 17.49 -27.37 13.15
N ASP A 26 16.61 -26.86 12.28
CA ASP A 26 17.04 -26.49 10.95
C ASP A 26 17.71 -25.12 11.12
N ILE A 27 19.02 -25.13 11.39
CA ILE A 27 19.87 -23.97 11.15
C ILE A 27 19.83 -23.78 9.62
N ILE A 28 18.79 -23.11 9.13
CA ILE A 28 18.72 -22.65 7.75
C ILE A 28 19.83 -21.62 7.66
N GLU A 29 20.86 -21.94 6.89
CA GLU A 29 22.01 -21.07 6.67
C GLU A 29 21.50 -19.68 6.26
N LYS A 30 21.74 -18.69 7.13
CA LYS A 30 21.37 -17.30 6.84
C LYS A 30 22.21 -16.86 5.65
N LYS A 31 21.54 -16.64 4.53
CA LYS A 31 22.22 -16.14 3.34
C LYS A 31 22.58 -14.66 3.60
N ASP A 32 23.83 -14.40 3.96
CA ASP A 32 24.36 -13.05 4.20
C ASP A 32 25.08 -12.51 2.95
N HIS A 33 24.94 -11.20 2.70
CA HIS A 33 25.44 -10.42 1.57
C HIS A 33 24.67 -10.53 0.26
N TRP A 34 24.06 -9.41 -0.11
CA TRP A 34 23.06 -9.40 -1.14
C TRP A 34 23.26 -8.25 -2.10
N THR A 35 23.64 -8.59 -3.34
CA THR A 35 23.51 -7.67 -4.47
C THR A 35 22.03 -7.33 -4.66
N VAL A 36 21.68 -6.06 -4.61
CA VAL A 36 20.33 -5.60 -4.93
C VAL A 36 20.19 -5.64 -6.46
N PRO A 37 19.27 -6.44 -7.03
CA PRO A 37 19.00 -6.38 -8.46
C PRO A 37 18.59 -4.96 -8.84
N LYS A 38 19.11 -4.46 -9.96
CA LYS A 38 18.72 -3.12 -10.44
C LYS A 38 17.27 -3.13 -10.90
N ALA A 39 16.56 -2.03 -10.69
CA ALA A 39 15.26 -1.80 -11.29
C ALA A 39 15.35 -1.76 -12.82
N ARG A 40 14.25 -2.13 -13.50
CA ARG A 40 14.10 -1.96 -14.95
C ARG A 40 13.75 -0.50 -15.21
N GLN A 41 14.75 0.28 -15.60
CA GLN A 41 14.63 1.71 -15.93
C GLN A 41 14.99 1.93 -17.40
N SER A 42 13.97 2.12 -18.24
CA SER A 42 14.11 2.33 -19.68
C SER A 42 12.79 2.81 -20.30
N LYS A 43 12.87 3.39 -21.50
CA LYS A 43 11.68 3.69 -22.31
C LYS A 43 10.80 2.46 -22.48
N LEU A 44 9.48 2.66 -22.51
CA LEU A 44 8.55 1.57 -22.71
C LEU A 44 8.72 0.94 -24.11
N THR A 45 8.66 -0.40 -24.16
CA THR A 45 8.55 -1.13 -25.43
C THR A 45 7.14 -0.98 -26.02
N GLU A 46 6.94 -1.35 -27.28
CA GLU A 46 5.60 -1.34 -27.90
C GLU A 46 4.59 -2.18 -27.12
N LYS A 47 5.01 -3.35 -26.61
CA LYS A 47 4.16 -4.23 -25.78
C LYS A 47 3.78 -3.54 -24.47
N GLU A 48 4.73 -2.90 -23.80
CA GLU A 48 4.49 -2.19 -22.53
C GLU A 48 3.61 -0.95 -22.73
N MET A 49 3.76 -0.24 -23.85
CA MET A 49 2.87 0.87 -24.20
C MET A 49 1.46 0.39 -24.54
N ASP A 50 1.29 -0.75 -25.24
CA ASP A 50 -0.02 -1.37 -25.47
C ASP A 50 -0.67 -1.77 -24.14
N MET A 51 0.10 -2.33 -23.20
CA MET A 51 -0.37 -2.59 -21.83
C MET A 51 -0.85 -1.32 -21.13
N ALA A 52 -0.10 -0.21 -21.23
CA ALA A 52 -0.53 1.06 -20.65
C ALA A 52 -1.86 1.56 -21.26
N ASN A 53 -2.01 1.49 -22.58
CA ASN A 53 -3.27 1.84 -23.25
C ASN A 53 -4.44 0.96 -22.79
N ILE A 54 -4.22 -0.35 -22.66
CA ILE A 54 -5.23 -1.29 -22.17
C ILE A 54 -5.60 -0.99 -20.71
N ALA A 55 -4.63 -0.71 -19.84
CA ALA A 55 -4.91 -0.34 -18.45
C ALA A 55 -5.71 0.96 -18.36
N TRP A 56 -5.40 1.96 -19.20
CA TRP A 56 -6.16 3.21 -19.28
C TRP A 56 -7.62 2.98 -19.68
N LYS A 57 -7.90 1.97 -20.53
CA LYS A 57 -9.26 1.61 -20.95
C LYS A 57 -10.21 1.36 -19.78
N TYR A 58 -9.70 0.82 -18.67
CA TYR A 58 -10.49 0.64 -17.45
C TYR A 58 -11.10 1.97 -16.96
N PHE A 59 -10.26 3.02 -16.91
CA PHE A 59 -10.65 4.34 -16.43
C PHE A 59 -11.59 5.05 -17.40
N GLU A 60 -11.43 4.85 -18.71
CA GLU A 60 -12.40 5.36 -19.69
C GLU A 60 -13.81 4.81 -19.43
N ASN A 61 -13.91 3.50 -19.18
CA ASN A 61 -15.19 2.81 -19.03
C ASN A 61 -15.88 3.08 -17.69
N ASN A 62 -15.10 3.38 -16.64
CA ASN A 62 -15.59 3.47 -15.28
C ASN A 62 -15.67 4.90 -14.73
N TYR A 63 -15.30 5.89 -15.55
CA TYR A 63 -15.35 7.31 -15.19
C TYR A 63 -16.77 7.86 -15.13
N GLN A 64 -17.06 8.63 -14.09
CA GLN A 64 -18.33 9.29 -13.88
C GLN A 64 -18.22 10.79 -14.18
N GLU A 65 -18.73 11.22 -15.33
CA GLU A 65 -18.69 12.63 -15.77
C GLU A 65 -19.28 13.61 -14.76
N SER A 66 -20.27 13.18 -13.97
CA SER A 66 -20.95 14.00 -12.96
C SER A 66 -20.07 14.39 -11.77
N THR A 67 -19.07 13.57 -11.42
CA THR A 67 -18.23 13.74 -10.23
C THR A 67 -16.73 13.75 -10.54
N GLY A 68 -16.32 13.23 -11.69
CA GLY A 68 -14.91 13.00 -11.99
C GLY A 68 -14.31 11.79 -11.26
N LEU A 69 -15.11 11.03 -10.51
CA LEU A 69 -14.69 9.81 -9.82
C LEU A 69 -14.70 8.61 -10.77
N VAL A 70 -13.98 7.56 -10.41
CA VAL A 70 -13.95 6.28 -11.14
C VAL A 70 -14.36 5.15 -10.21
N ASN A 71 -15.10 4.18 -10.74
CA ASN A 71 -15.50 2.98 -9.99
C ASN A 71 -14.27 2.17 -9.55
N ALA A 72 -14.24 1.76 -8.28
CA ALA A 72 -13.22 0.86 -7.72
C ALA A 72 -13.23 -0.52 -8.39
N VAL A 73 -14.42 -1.04 -8.69
CA VAL A 73 -14.63 -2.30 -9.41
C VAL A 73 -15.47 -2.02 -10.64
N ASN A 74 -15.14 -2.67 -11.76
CA ASN A 74 -15.83 -2.45 -13.02
C ASN A 74 -17.37 -2.56 -12.88
N ASN A 75 -18.09 -1.56 -13.37
CA ASN A 75 -19.56 -1.45 -13.27
C ASN A 75 -20.16 -1.43 -11.85
N TYR A 76 -19.36 -1.17 -10.81
CA TYR A 76 -19.85 -0.99 -9.44
C TYR A 76 -19.61 0.44 -8.97
N PRO A 77 -20.65 1.30 -8.87
CA PRO A 77 -20.49 2.75 -8.68
C PRO A 77 -20.12 3.13 -7.23
N SER A 78 -18.97 2.69 -6.77
CA SER A 78 -18.38 2.94 -5.46
C SER A 78 -16.88 3.16 -5.59
N VAL A 79 -16.30 3.96 -4.70
CA VAL A 79 -14.86 4.24 -4.65
C VAL A 79 -14.38 4.37 -3.21
N THR A 80 -13.20 3.82 -2.91
CA THR A 80 -12.43 4.10 -1.69
C THR A 80 -11.34 5.13 -1.96
N TRP A 81 -10.67 5.66 -0.94
CA TRP A 81 -9.58 6.62 -1.18
C TRP A 81 -8.30 5.97 -1.69
N TRP A 82 -8.11 4.67 -1.40
CA TRP A 82 -7.06 3.87 -2.04
C TRP A 82 -7.29 3.78 -3.55
N ASP A 83 -8.51 3.40 -3.97
CA ASP A 83 -8.87 3.29 -5.39
C ASP A 83 -8.84 4.64 -6.13
N ALA A 84 -9.21 5.72 -5.44
CA ALA A 84 -9.15 7.08 -5.97
C ALA A 84 -7.70 7.53 -6.18
N ALA A 85 -6.79 7.17 -5.27
CA ALA A 85 -5.37 7.42 -5.44
C ALA A 85 -4.80 6.63 -6.63
N SER A 86 -5.20 5.37 -6.82
CA SER A 86 -4.85 4.60 -8.03
C SER A 86 -5.37 5.24 -9.33
N TYR A 87 -6.52 5.91 -9.28
CA TYR A 87 -7.00 6.70 -10.43
C TYR A 87 -6.14 7.94 -10.67
N LEU A 88 -5.76 8.68 -9.63
CA LEU A 88 -4.82 9.80 -9.78
C LEU A 88 -3.49 9.34 -10.39
N ALA A 89 -3.00 8.19 -9.92
CA ALA A 89 -1.82 7.52 -10.47
C ALA A 89 -1.99 7.22 -11.97
N GLY A 90 -3.05 6.48 -12.31
CA GLY A 90 -3.34 6.10 -13.70
C GLY A 90 -3.55 7.31 -14.62
N MET A 91 -4.23 8.35 -14.15
CA MET A 91 -4.48 9.57 -14.91
C MET A 91 -3.19 10.36 -15.17
N THR A 92 -2.32 10.50 -14.17
CA THR A 92 -1.00 11.12 -14.34
C THR A 92 -0.13 10.30 -15.29
N SER A 93 -0.08 8.98 -15.12
CA SER A 93 0.67 8.09 -16.00
C SER A 93 0.16 8.12 -17.44
N ALA A 94 -1.15 8.09 -17.65
CA ALA A 94 -1.72 8.16 -18.99
C ALA A 94 -1.35 9.48 -19.70
N TYR A 95 -1.38 10.60 -18.97
CA TYR A 95 -0.97 11.88 -19.54
C TYR A 95 0.53 11.91 -19.87
N GLU A 96 1.38 11.50 -18.94
CA GLU A 96 2.83 11.60 -19.10
C GLU A 96 3.42 10.56 -20.07
N LEU A 97 2.74 9.43 -20.27
CA LEU A 97 3.05 8.46 -21.31
C LEU A 97 2.47 8.85 -22.68
N GLY A 98 1.70 9.96 -22.76
CA GLY A 98 1.12 10.47 -24.00
C GLY A 98 -0.11 9.72 -24.50
N ILE A 99 -0.80 8.98 -23.63
CA ILE A 99 -2.04 8.24 -23.92
C ILE A 99 -3.23 9.20 -23.98
N ILE A 100 -3.27 10.20 -23.10
CA ILE A 100 -4.30 11.25 -23.10
C ILE A 100 -3.69 12.63 -23.31
N THR A 101 -4.48 13.56 -23.82
CA THR A 101 -4.04 14.95 -24.02
C THR A 101 -4.06 15.75 -22.72
N LYS A 102 -3.39 16.91 -22.70
CA LYS A 102 -3.42 17.83 -21.56
C LYS A 102 -4.84 18.31 -21.26
N GLU A 103 -5.64 18.57 -22.29
CA GLU A 103 -7.02 19.00 -22.14
C GLU A 103 -7.88 17.94 -21.43
N GLU A 104 -7.69 16.66 -21.77
CA GLU A 104 -8.40 15.58 -21.09
C GLU A 104 -7.94 15.42 -19.63
N PHE A 105 -6.63 15.45 -19.40
CA PHE A 105 -6.05 15.42 -18.05
C PHE A 105 -6.61 16.55 -17.18
N ASP A 106 -6.57 17.79 -17.67
CA ASP A 106 -7.04 18.97 -16.95
C ASP A 106 -8.54 18.88 -16.65
N ARG A 107 -9.34 18.48 -17.64
CA ARG A 107 -10.78 18.31 -17.48
C ARG A 107 -11.11 17.31 -16.38
N ARG A 108 -10.45 16.14 -16.39
CA ARG A 108 -10.65 15.07 -15.41
C ARG A 108 -10.19 15.49 -14.02
N LEU A 109 -8.99 16.07 -13.90
CA LEU A 109 -8.42 16.49 -12.62
C LEU A 109 -9.22 17.64 -11.99
N ILE A 110 -9.60 18.66 -12.77
CA ILE A 110 -10.45 19.76 -12.29
C ILE A 110 -11.78 19.22 -11.78
N LYS A 111 -12.40 18.29 -12.51
CA LYS A 111 -13.69 17.71 -12.12
C LYS A 111 -13.57 16.91 -10.82
N PHE A 112 -12.54 16.08 -10.71
CA PHE A 112 -12.22 15.33 -9.49
C PHE A 112 -12.00 16.27 -8.29
N LEU A 113 -11.12 17.27 -8.41
CA LEU A 113 -10.83 18.23 -7.35
C LEU A 113 -12.04 19.08 -6.96
N THR A 114 -12.91 19.43 -7.91
CA THR A 114 -14.17 20.14 -7.63
C THR A 114 -15.08 19.31 -6.72
N THR A 115 -15.19 18.01 -7.00
CA THR A 115 -15.95 17.08 -6.15
C THR A 115 -15.32 16.94 -4.78
N LEU A 116 -14.00 16.75 -4.68
CA LEU A 116 -13.31 16.66 -3.38
C LEU A 116 -13.45 17.95 -2.55
N ASN A 117 -13.51 19.12 -3.19
CA ASN A 117 -13.75 20.41 -2.51
C ASN A 117 -15.18 20.60 -2.01
N THR A 118 -16.15 19.78 -2.45
CA THR A 118 -17.57 19.89 -2.07
C THR A 118 -18.10 18.66 -1.32
N LEU A 119 -17.25 17.66 -1.16
CA LEU A 119 -17.56 16.38 -0.52
C LEU A 119 -18.14 16.55 0.89
N ASP A 120 -19.22 15.84 1.21
CA ASP A 120 -19.75 15.74 2.57
C ASP A 120 -18.89 14.78 3.40
N LEU A 121 -18.16 15.29 4.39
CA LEU A 121 -17.15 14.54 5.15
C LEU A 121 -17.78 13.66 6.25
N PHE A 122 -17.07 12.61 6.65
CA PHE A 122 -17.38 11.84 7.86
C PHE A 122 -17.38 12.79 9.06
N ARG A 123 -18.55 13.03 9.67
CA ARG A 123 -18.70 13.93 10.84
C ARG A 123 -18.13 15.35 10.66
N GLY A 124 -17.95 15.81 9.43
CA GLY A 124 -17.26 17.08 9.16
C GLY A 124 -15.75 17.03 9.41
N GLU A 125 -15.18 15.85 9.62
CA GLU A 125 -13.77 15.64 9.93
C GLU A 125 -12.97 15.30 8.67
N LEU A 126 -13.13 14.08 8.15
CA LEU A 126 -12.33 13.53 7.07
C LEU A 126 -13.21 12.82 6.06
N PRO A 127 -12.72 12.52 4.85
CA PRO A 127 -13.53 11.77 3.88
C PRO A 127 -13.97 10.38 4.40
N ASN A 128 -15.25 10.05 4.27
CA ASN A 128 -15.78 8.71 4.58
C ASN A 128 -15.07 7.61 3.77
N LYS A 129 -14.93 6.38 4.30
CA LYS A 129 -14.18 5.30 3.64
C LYS A 129 -14.66 4.99 2.21
N ALA A 130 -15.96 5.14 1.93
CA ALA A 130 -16.51 4.90 0.60
C ALA A 130 -17.51 5.98 0.15
N TYR A 131 -17.51 6.27 -1.15
CA TYR A 131 -18.47 7.17 -1.80
C TYR A 131 -19.05 6.53 -3.06
N ASN A 132 -20.31 6.85 -3.34
CA ASN A 132 -20.91 6.50 -4.61
C ASN A 132 -20.33 7.40 -5.70
N THR A 133 -19.78 6.79 -6.76
CA THR A 133 -19.06 7.53 -7.80
C THR A 133 -19.96 8.39 -8.67
N GLN A 134 -21.25 8.08 -8.79
CA GLN A 134 -22.16 8.82 -9.68
C GLN A 134 -22.61 10.15 -9.08
N ASN A 135 -22.64 10.27 -7.75
CA ASN A 135 -23.20 11.44 -7.07
C ASN A 135 -22.37 11.95 -5.87
N ALA A 136 -21.25 11.32 -5.55
CA ALA A 136 -20.37 11.65 -4.43
C ALA A 136 -21.07 11.62 -3.05
N ALA A 137 -22.11 10.81 -2.89
CA ALA A 137 -22.75 10.57 -1.59
C ALA A 137 -21.97 9.54 -0.76
N LYS A 138 -21.93 9.71 0.56
CA LYS A 138 -21.36 8.74 1.50
C LYS A 138 -22.13 7.42 1.43
N VAL A 139 -21.40 6.31 1.31
CA VAL A 139 -21.95 4.96 1.30
C VAL A 139 -21.14 4.02 2.19
N ASP A 140 -21.72 2.85 2.49
CA ASP A 140 -20.98 1.70 3.01
C ASP A 140 -20.32 0.90 1.87
N TYR A 141 -19.59 -0.17 2.22
CA TYR A 141 -18.95 -1.04 1.22
C TYR A 141 -19.94 -1.78 0.31
N GLY A 142 -21.19 -1.95 0.73
CA GLY A 142 -22.30 -2.46 -0.08
C GLY A 142 -22.95 -1.41 -0.98
N ASN A 143 -22.35 -0.22 -1.07
CA ASN A 143 -22.83 0.94 -1.83
C ASN A 143 -24.25 1.36 -1.41
N GLN A 144 -24.61 1.16 -0.14
CA GLN A 144 -25.83 1.66 0.45
C GLN A 144 -25.56 3.00 1.16
N PRO A 145 -26.51 3.95 1.16
CA PRO A 145 -26.34 5.22 1.86
C PRO A 145 -25.95 5.02 3.32
N GLY A 146 -24.83 5.61 3.73
CA GLY A 146 -24.27 5.38 5.06
C GLY A 146 -22.95 6.06 5.28
N GLU A 147 -22.60 6.23 6.55
CA GLU A 147 -21.33 6.78 7.01
C GLU A 147 -20.67 5.70 7.87
N ILE A 148 -19.42 5.32 7.54
CA ILE A 148 -18.74 4.12 8.09
C ILE A 148 -17.37 4.44 8.72
N GLY A 149 -16.96 5.71 8.75
CA GLY A 149 -15.67 6.16 9.29
C GLY A 149 -14.73 6.63 8.19
N TYR A 150 -13.46 6.80 8.51
CA TYR A 150 -12.37 7.11 7.58
C TYR A 150 -11.21 6.13 7.81
N SER A 151 -10.35 5.95 6.81
CA SER A 151 -9.13 5.13 6.93
C SER A 151 -7.90 6.04 6.83
N ALA A 152 -7.02 6.00 7.82
CA ALA A 152 -5.74 6.68 7.78
C ALA A 152 -4.84 6.14 6.65
N LEU A 153 -4.94 4.85 6.35
CA LEU A 153 -4.14 4.22 5.28
C LEU A 153 -4.53 4.74 3.90
N ASP A 154 -5.83 4.70 3.59
CA ASP A 154 -6.33 5.20 2.31
C ASP A 154 -6.08 6.71 2.15
N LEU A 155 -6.27 7.48 3.23
CA LEU A 155 -6.01 8.92 3.22
C LEU A 155 -4.51 9.23 3.10
N GLY A 156 -3.64 8.43 3.71
CA GLY A 156 -2.20 8.54 3.54
C GLY A 156 -1.79 8.40 2.08
N ARG A 157 -2.26 7.35 1.38
CA ARG A 157 -2.01 7.18 -0.05
C ARG A 157 -2.61 8.31 -0.90
N LEU A 158 -3.83 8.76 -0.59
CA LEU A 158 -4.44 9.90 -1.28
C LEU A 158 -3.60 11.19 -1.09
N LEU A 159 -3.10 11.43 0.12
CA LEU A 159 -2.24 12.58 0.42
C LEU A 159 -0.91 12.51 -0.34
N ILE A 160 -0.32 11.31 -0.52
CA ILE A 160 0.86 11.11 -1.40
C ILE A 160 0.53 11.58 -2.80
N TRP A 161 -0.55 11.08 -3.42
CA TRP A 161 -0.88 11.42 -4.81
C TRP A 161 -1.28 12.88 -5.01
N LEU A 162 -2.01 13.48 -4.05
CA LEU A 162 -2.28 14.92 -4.06
C LEU A 162 -0.98 15.73 -3.98
N HIS A 163 -0.01 15.28 -3.18
CA HIS A 163 1.30 15.93 -3.08
C HIS A 163 2.13 15.76 -4.37
N ILE A 164 2.14 14.57 -4.98
CA ILE A 164 2.78 14.31 -6.27
C ILE A 164 2.20 15.24 -7.34
N LEU A 165 0.88 15.31 -7.46
CA LEU A 165 0.19 16.19 -8.41
C LEU A 165 0.51 17.67 -8.17
N LYS A 166 0.52 18.12 -6.90
CA LYS A 166 0.86 19.49 -6.53
C LYS A 166 2.27 19.88 -7.00
N ASN A 167 3.24 18.98 -6.87
CA ASN A 167 4.62 19.24 -7.30
C ASN A 167 4.80 19.14 -8.83
N ARG A 168 4.18 18.15 -9.47
CA ARG A 168 4.25 17.94 -10.92
C ARG A 168 3.48 18.99 -11.71
N TYR A 169 2.35 19.45 -11.17
CA TYR A 169 1.43 20.41 -11.80
C TYR A 169 1.07 21.56 -10.84
N PRO A 170 2.00 22.50 -10.58
CA PRO A 170 1.79 23.60 -9.63
C PRO A 170 0.59 24.50 -9.95
N GLU A 171 0.09 24.50 -11.20
CA GLU A 171 -1.14 25.20 -11.56
C GLU A 171 -2.39 24.70 -10.81
N PHE A 172 -2.37 23.46 -10.29
CA PHE A 172 -3.46 22.88 -9.49
C PHE A 172 -3.24 23.00 -7.98
N ALA A 173 -2.07 23.50 -7.53
CA ALA A 173 -1.70 23.53 -6.12
C ALA A 173 -2.77 24.17 -5.22
N THR A 174 -3.31 25.33 -5.62
CA THR A 174 -4.36 26.01 -4.85
C THR A 174 -5.62 25.16 -4.67
N SER A 175 -6.05 24.44 -5.71
CA SER A 175 -7.25 23.60 -5.66
C SER A 175 -7.02 22.35 -4.82
N ILE A 176 -5.82 21.78 -4.89
CA ILE A 176 -5.39 20.63 -4.09
C ILE A 176 -5.29 21.02 -2.61
N ASP A 177 -4.60 22.12 -2.29
CA ASP A 177 -4.49 22.63 -0.92
C ASP A 177 -5.86 22.93 -0.32
N SER A 178 -6.78 23.49 -1.12
CA SER A 178 -8.14 23.79 -0.67
C SER A 178 -8.90 22.52 -0.26
N VAL A 179 -8.67 21.37 -0.92
CA VAL A 179 -9.25 20.09 -0.50
C VAL A 179 -8.75 19.72 0.89
N VAL A 180 -7.43 19.74 1.10
CA VAL A 180 -6.81 19.25 2.33
C VAL A 180 -7.09 20.18 3.51
N LEU A 181 -7.18 21.50 3.27
CA LEU A 181 -7.54 22.50 4.29
C LEU A 181 -9.01 22.44 4.74
N ARG A 182 -9.87 21.64 4.09
CA ARG A 182 -11.22 21.38 4.59
C ARG A 182 -11.25 20.33 5.69
N TRP A 183 -10.20 19.52 5.80
CA TRP A 183 -10.18 18.37 6.69
C TRP A 183 -9.85 18.76 8.13
N ASN A 184 -10.34 17.95 9.07
CA ASN A 184 -9.98 18.02 10.48
C ASN A 184 -9.10 16.82 10.83
N PHE A 185 -7.87 17.10 11.26
CA PHE A 185 -6.86 16.09 11.53
C PHE A 185 -6.76 15.68 13.00
N CYS A 186 -7.57 16.26 13.89
CA CYS A 186 -7.42 16.09 15.34
C CYS A 186 -7.52 14.64 15.81
N ASN A 187 -8.23 13.78 15.07
CA ASN A 187 -8.46 12.38 15.43
C ASN A 187 -7.72 11.37 14.54
N VAL A 188 -6.97 11.81 13.52
CA VAL A 188 -6.28 10.89 12.58
C VAL A 188 -4.79 10.75 12.90
N VAL A 189 -4.15 11.79 13.43
CA VAL A 189 -2.77 11.76 13.90
C VAL A 189 -2.74 12.35 15.31
N ASP A 190 -2.23 11.60 16.28
CA ASP A 190 -2.09 12.09 17.66
C ASP A 190 -0.78 12.86 17.88
N GLU A 191 -0.60 13.38 19.10
CA GLU A 191 0.60 14.13 19.49
C GLU A 191 1.90 13.31 19.48
N ASN A 192 1.80 11.98 19.48
CA ASN A 192 2.95 11.09 19.37
C ASN A 192 3.22 10.71 17.90
N GLY A 193 2.37 11.09 16.96
CA GLY A 193 2.47 10.70 15.57
C GLY A 193 2.01 9.27 15.30
N THR A 194 1.09 8.75 16.11
CA THR A 194 0.35 7.51 15.85
C THR A 194 -0.85 7.81 14.94
N MET A 195 -1.12 6.94 13.97
CA MET A 195 -2.24 7.09 13.04
C MET A 195 -3.47 6.29 13.47
N PHE A 196 -4.65 6.88 13.29
CA PHE A 196 -5.93 6.30 13.68
C PHE A 196 -6.94 6.36 12.54
N GLY A 197 -7.63 5.26 12.31
CA GLY A 197 -8.85 5.22 11.50
C GLY A 197 -10.08 5.43 12.37
N ALA A 198 -11.20 5.80 11.75
CA ALA A 198 -12.51 5.81 12.40
C ALA A 198 -13.35 4.61 11.95
N LEU A 199 -14.11 4.05 12.90
CA LEU A 199 -15.10 3.01 12.68
C LEU A 199 -16.44 3.43 13.27
N LEU A 200 -17.47 3.43 12.44
CA LEU A 200 -18.85 3.65 12.88
C LEU A 200 -19.69 2.38 12.65
N GLU A 201 -19.98 1.69 13.74
CA GLU A 201 -20.89 0.54 13.75
C GLU A 201 -22.31 0.98 14.13
N LYS A 202 -23.33 0.30 13.60
CA LYS A 202 -24.73 0.60 13.90
C LYS A 202 -25.02 0.53 15.40
N GLY A 203 -25.51 1.64 15.96
CA GLY A 203 -25.91 1.73 17.38
C GLY A 203 -24.76 1.85 18.37
N LYS A 204 -23.51 2.01 17.92
CA LYS A 204 -22.33 2.23 18.77
C LYS A 204 -21.78 3.65 18.56
N PRO A 205 -21.08 4.21 19.55
CA PRO A 205 -20.33 5.45 19.34
C PRO A 205 -19.21 5.23 18.30
N VAL A 206 -18.75 6.33 17.70
CA VAL A 206 -17.57 6.32 16.82
C VAL A 206 -16.37 5.81 17.62
N GLN A 207 -15.63 4.90 17.03
CA GLN A 207 -14.38 4.38 17.58
C GLN A 207 -13.22 4.89 16.73
N TYR A 208 -12.22 5.48 17.37
CA TYR A 208 -10.95 5.81 16.76
C TYR A 208 -9.96 4.72 17.14
N LEU A 209 -9.49 3.97 16.15
CA LEU A 209 -8.67 2.77 16.33
C LEU A 209 -7.34 2.98 15.64
N GLN A 210 -6.24 2.63 16.30
CA GLN A 210 -4.93 2.63 15.64
C GLN A 210 -5.00 1.74 14.41
N GLU A 211 -4.68 2.31 13.26
CA GLU A 211 -4.82 1.66 11.96
C GLU A 211 -3.46 1.59 11.26
N GLY A 212 -3.21 0.46 10.60
CA GLY A 212 -1.91 0.17 10.00
C GLY A 212 -1.24 -1.04 10.61
N ARG A 213 -0.48 -1.73 9.77
CA ARG A 213 0.45 -2.80 10.12
C ARG A 213 1.71 -2.58 9.31
N LEU A 214 2.80 -3.20 9.77
CA LEU A 214 4.11 -3.11 9.13
C LEU A 214 4.03 -3.18 7.60
N GLY A 215 4.64 -2.22 6.93
CA GLY A 215 4.56 -1.98 5.50
C GLY A 215 3.55 -0.89 5.13
N TYR A 216 2.27 -1.10 5.46
CA TYR A 216 1.20 -0.12 5.14
C TYR A 216 1.22 1.10 6.05
N GLU A 217 1.47 0.92 7.35
CA GLU A 217 1.47 2.03 8.31
C GLU A 217 2.55 3.05 7.94
N GLU A 218 3.77 2.60 7.67
CA GLU A 218 4.89 3.50 7.41
C GLU A 218 4.76 4.15 6.02
N TYR A 219 4.24 3.42 5.02
CA TYR A 219 3.92 3.98 3.71
C TYR A 219 2.85 5.09 3.81
N ALA A 220 1.73 4.83 4.50
CA ALA A 220 0.68 5.82 4.67
C ALA A 220 1.14 7.02 5.53
N ALA A 221 2.01 6.78 6.52
CA ALA A 221 2.59 7.82 7.36
C ALA A 221 3.37 8.85 6.53
N LYS A 222 4.11 8.41 5.50
CA LYS A 222 4.79 9.34 4.56
C LYS A 222 3.81 10.29 3.89
N GLY A 223 2.59 9.83 3.58
CA GLY A 223 1.52 10.68 3.08
C GLY A 223 1.22 11.86 3.99
N PHE A 224 1.06 11.65 5.30
CA PHE A 224 0.86 12.74 6.25
C PHE A 224 2.13 13.59 6.44
N GLN A 225 3.32 12.99 6.45
CA GLN A 225 4.59 13.72 6.56
C GLN A 225 4.83 14.71 5.41
N LEU A 226 4.46 14.35 4.19
CA LEU A 226 4.54 15.25 3.03
C LEU A 226 3.70 16.52 3.20
N TRP A 227 2.71 16.49 4.09
CA TRP A 227 1.87 17.62 4.48
C TRP A 227 2.30 18.27 5.81
N GLY A 228 3.40 17.80 6.40
CA GLY A 228 4.05 18.40 7.57
C GLY A 228 3.64 17.81 8.92
N PHE A 229 2.77 16.80 8.95
CA PHE A 229 2.38 16.12 10.18
C PHE A 229 3.55 15.32 10.77
N ASP A 230 3.64 15.30 12.09
CA ASP A 230 4.53 14.38 12.81
C ASP A 230 3.86 13.00 12.85
N THR A 231 4.47 12.02 12.19
CA THR A 231 4.05 10.61 12.24
C THR A 231 5.17 9.73 12.80
N SER A 232 5.98 10.27 13.71
CA SER A 232 7.20 9.62 14.17
C SER A 232 6.95 8.20 14.69
N GLN A 233 5.89 7.94 15.46
CA GLN A 233 5.52 6.59 15.88
C GLN A 233 5.07 5.70 14.71
N ALA A 234 4.15 6.18 13.86
CA ALA A 234 3.63 5.41 12.73
C ALA A 234 4.68 5.17 11.61
N SER A 235 5.84 5.81 11.67
CA SER A 235 6.97 5.60 10.75
C SER A 235 8.04 4.65 11.29
N MET A 236 7.92 4.17 12.53
CA MET A 236 8.84 3.17 13.08
C MET A 236 8.47 1.78 12.58
N PRO A 237 9.44 0.95 12.16
CA PRO A 237 9.14 -0.45 11.86
C PRO A 237 8.76 -1.24 13.12
N GLU A 238 9.15 -0.77 14.31
CA GLU A 238 8.79 -1.41 15.57
C GLU A 238 7.33 -1.18 15.99
N PRO A 239 6.67 -2.20 16.58
CA PRO A 239 7.24 -3.49 16.97
C PRO A 239 7.10 -4.55 15.87
N TYR A 240 8.23 -5.01 15.32
CA TYR A 240 8.28 -6.11 14.37
C TYR A 240 9.09 -7.30 14.90
N GLY A 241 8.83 -8.46 14.30
CA GLY A 241 9.63 -9.67 14.44
C GLY A 241 9.98 -10.18 13.05
N THR A 242 10.87 -11.15 12.97
CA THR A 242 11.18 -11.83 11.71
C THR A 242 10.83 -13.31 11.81
N ILE A 243 10.40 -13.88 10.70
CA ILE A 243 10.26 -15.31 10.52
C ILE A 243 11.15 -15.73 9.35
N ASN A 244 11.98 -16.76 9.57
CA ASN A 244 12.81 -17.28 8.49
C ASN A 244 11.96 -18.17 7.59
N LEU A 245 11.76 -17.73 6.34
CA LEU A 245 11.07 -18.48 5.32
C LEU A 245 12.02 -18.67 4.15
N PHE A 246 12.28 -19.93 3.80
CA PHE A 246 13.20 -20.29 2.73
C PHE A 246 14.59 -19.61 2.83
N GLY A 247 15.11 -19.38 4.04
CA GLY A 247 16.42 -18.75 4.27
C GLY A 247 16.42 -17.22 4.22
N TYR A 248 15.25 -16.59 4.13
CA TYR A 248 15.08 -15.13 4.21
C TYR A 248 14.31 -14.74 5.47
N ASP A 249 14.83 -13.73 6.17
CA ASP A 249 14.16 -13.14 7.32
C ASP A 249 13.04 -12.22 6.82
N VAL A 250 11.80 -12.72 6.91
CA VAL A 250 10.59 -11.98 6.51
C VAL A 250 10.08 -11.20 7.72
N PRO A 251 10.00 -9.86 7.64
CA PRO A 251 9.52 -9.04 8.74
C PRO A 251 7.99 -9.14 8.84
N TYR A 252 7.47 -9.17 10.07
CA TYR A 252 6.04 -9.16 10.36
C TYR A 252 5.73 -8.36 11.62
N ASP A 253 4.49 -7.89 11.70
CA ASP A 253 4.01 -7.10 12.82
C ASP A 253 3.73 -7.98 14.05
N THR A 254 4.29 -7.61 15.20
CA THR A 254 4.16 -8.43 16.43
C THR A 254 2.93 -8.06 17.27
N ARG A 255 2.16 -7.04 16.88
CA ARG A 255 0.97 -6.62 17.61
C ARG A 255 -0.12 -7.68 17.51
N ASP A 256 -0.68 -8.09 18.65
CA ASP A 256 -1.62 -9.21 18.74
C ASP A 256 -2.96 -8.91 18.03
N PRO A 257 -3.30 -9.62 16.94
CA PRO A 257 -4.51 -9.37 16.17
C PRO A 257 -5.78 -9.66 16.97
N ARG A 258 -5.73 -10.53 17.99
CA ARG A 258 -6.87 -10.84 18.86
C ARG A 258 -7.24 -9.68 19.79
N LYS A 259 -6.26 -8.82 20.09
CA LYS A 259 -6.47 -7.63 20.94
C LYS A 259 -6.88 -6.42 20.12
N LEU A 260 -6.29 -6.26 18.93
CA LEU A 260 -6.43 -5.06 18.10
C LEU A 260 -7.41 -5.24 16.94
N LYS A 261 -7.96 -6.45 16.73
CA LYS A 261 -8.91 -6.79 15.66
C LYS A 261 -8.43 -6.46 14.24
N ALA A 262 -7.11 -6.47 14.03
CA ALA A 262 -6.52 -6.32 12.71
C ALA A 262 -5.33 -7.28 12.61
N HIS A 263 -5.36 -8.11 11.57
CA HIS A 263 -4.38 -9.14 11.29
C HIS A 263 -3.06 -8.53 10.82
N SER A 264 -1.94 -9.22 11.03
CA SER A 264 -0.63 -8.80 10.52
C SER A 264 -0.45 -9.33 9.10
N TYR A 265 -0.64 -8.50 8.08
CA TYR A 265 -0.48 -8.92 6.69
C TYR A 265 0.92 -8.59 6.18
N VAL A 266 1.71 -9.62 5.86
CA VAL A 266 2.93 -9.42 5.08
C VAL A 266 2.59 -9.62 3.61
N VAL A 267 2.54 -8.52 2.86
CA VAL A 267 2.15 -8.46 1.44
C VAL A 267 3.10 -7.57 0.65
N THR A 268 3.04 -7.65 -0.67
CA THR A 268 3.96 -6.94 -1.58
C THR A 268 3.56 -5.48 -1.83
N GLU A 269 2.26 -5.15 -1.90
CA GLU A 269 1.78 -3.87 -2.46
C GLU A 269 2.38 -2.62 -1.78
N SER A 270 2.33 -2.52 -0.45
CA SER A 270 2.81 -1.32 0.26
C SER A 270 4.28 -1.03 -0.03
N TYR A 271 5.12 -2.06 -0.08
CA TYR A 271 6.55 -1.94 -0.36
C TYR A 271 6.82 -1.57 -1.83
N VAL A 272 6.02 -2.10 -2.75
CA VAL A 272 6.10 -1.76 -4.18
C VAL A 272 5.69 -0.31 -4.42
N LEU A 273 4.59 0.14 -3.80
CA LEU A 273 4.11 1.51 -3.93
C LEU A 273 5.08 2.51 -3.30
N ASP A 274 5.65 2.20 -2.13
CA ASP A 274 6.67 3.05 -1.52
C ASP A 274 7.91 3.19 -2.43
N ALA A 275 8.27 2.15 -3.17
CA ALA A 275 9.36 2.19 -4.15
C ALA A 275 9.02 3.06 -5.36
N ILE A 276 7.83 2.85 -5.93
CA ILE A 276 7.40 3.49 -7.18
C ILE A 276 7.12 4.96 -6.96
N GLU A 277 6.31 5.26 -5.95
CA GLU A 277 5.84 6.60 -5.68
C GLU A 277 6.92 7.44 -4.99
N LEU A 278 7.68 6.84 -4.06
CA LEU A 278 8.59 7.57 -3.15
C LEU A 278 10.06 7.11 -3.21
N GLY A 279 10.40 6.06 -3.96
CA GLY A 279 11.77 5.60 -4.11
C GLY A 279 12.37 4.85 -2.91
N TRP A 280 11.56 4.36 -1.96
CA TRP A 280 12.04 3.95 -0.64
C TRP A 280 12.84 5.04 0.08
N ASP A 281 12.51 6.30 -0.17
CA ASP A 281 13.18 7.43 0.44
C ASP A 281 12.36 8.00 1.61
N LEU A 282 13.04 8.69 2.52
CA LEU A 282 12.40 9.55 3.51
C LEU A 282 11.74 10.74 2.81
N THR A 283 10.66 11.27 3.37
CA THR A 283 9.93 12.42 2.81
C THR A 283 10.76 13.71 2.76
N THR A 284 11.87 13.77 3.50
CA THR A 284 12.83 14.87 3.47
C THR A 284 13.87 14.74 2.35
N ASP A 285 13.90 13.63 1.62
CA ASP A 285 14.85 13.37 0.55
C ASP A 285 14.30 13.84 -0.80
N HIS A 286 14.86 14.96 -1.27
CA HIS A 286 14.46 15.57 -2.54
C HIS A 286 15.45 15.23 -3.67
N SER A 287 16.35 14.26 -3.47
CA SER A 287 17.27 13.83 -4.51
C SER A 287 16.49 13.21 -5.69
N PRO A 288 17.00 13.31 -6.94
CA PRO A 288 16.46 12.54 -8.05
C PRO A 288 16.50 11.03 -7.78
N HIS A 289 15.72 10.25 -8.53
CA HIS A 289 15.76 8.79 -8.39
C HIS A 289 17.18 8.24 -8.59
N ASP A 290 17.68 7.47 -7.63
CA ASP A 290 18.91 6.70 -7.75
C ASP A 290 18.75 5.32 -7.07
N THR A 291 19.87 4.63 -6.82
CA THR A 291 19.91 3.32 -6.15
C THR A 291 20.36 3.40 -4.69
N SER A 292 20.29 4.60 -4.08
CA SER A 292 20.71 4.91 -2.72
C SER A 292 19.51 5.38 -1.90
N TYR A 293 18.86 4.44 -1.25
CA TYR A 293 17.60 4.71 -0.56
C TYR A 293 17.83 5.31 0.83
N SER A 294 17.21 6.47 1.12
CA SER A 294 17.35 7.10 2.44
C SER A 294 16.53 6.41 3.53
N ASN A 295 15.53 5.60 3.19
CA ASN A 295 14.87 4.68 4.12
C ASN A 295 15.38 3.24 3.94
N GLY A 296 16.59 2.98 4.44
CA GLY A 296 17.32 1.72 4.19
C GLY A 296 16.60 0.45 4.66
N TRP A 297 15.94 0.47 5.82
CA TRP A 297 15.24 -0.71 6.33
C TRP A 297 14.00 -1.04 5.49
N MET A 298 13.29 -0.03 4.96
CA MET A 298 12.13 -0.24 4.08
C MET A 298 12.56 -0.94 2.78
N ALA A 299 13.66 -0.47 2.18
CA ALA A 299 14.24 -1.10 0.99
C ALA A 299 14.73 -2.54 1.26
N GLU A 300 15.32 -2.79 2.43
CA GLU A 300 15.75 -4.13 2.84
C GLU A 300 14.56 -5.08 3.02
N PHE A 301 13.49 -4.63 3.70
CA PHE A 301 12.29 -5.40 3.91
C PHE A 301 11.61 -5.74 2.58
N ALA A 302 11.49 -4.77 1.68
CA ALA A 302 10.96 -4.98 0.33
C ALA A 302 11.75 -6.05 -0.44
N LEU A 303 13.09 -6.00 -0.35
CA LEU A 303 13.97 -6.95 -1.01
C LEU A 303 13.81 -8.38 -0.45
N ASN A 304 13.69 -8.53 0.88
CA ASN A 304 13.47 -9.84 1.50
C ASN A 304 12.07 -10.40 1.15
N ILE A 305 11.05 -9.55 1.10
CA ILE A 305 9.69 -9.88 0.65
C ILE A 305 9.67 -10.37 -0.80
N TYR A 306 10.46 -9.76 -1.68
CA TYR A 306 10.64 -10.27 -3.04
C TYR A 306 11.36 -11.63 -3.05
N ARG A 307 12.50 -11.72 -2.38
CA ARG A 307 13.36 -12.91 -2.46
C ARG A 307 12.74 -14.17 -1.87
N VAL A 308 11.98 -14.05 -0.79
CA VAL A 308 11.28 -15.22 -0.22
C VAL A 308 10.28 -15.81 -1.23
N GLN A 309 9.70 -14.99 -2.09
CA GLN A 309 8.74 -15.42 -3.12
C GLN A 309 9.45 -16.04 -4.33
N GLU A 310 10.58 -15.48 -4.76
CA GLU A 310 11.47 -16.11 -5.74
C GLU A 310 11.98 -17.47 -5.25
N GLU A 311 12.38 -17.55 -3.99
CA GLU A 311 12.89 -18.78 -3.41
C GLU A 311 11.79 -19.83 -3.22
N ARG A 312 10.56 -19.42 -2.87
CA ARG A 312 9.40 -20.33 -2.90
C ARG A 312 9.24 -20.95 -4.28
N TYR A 313 9.34 -20.17 -5.36
CA TYR A 313 9.30 -20.70 -6.71
C TYR A 313 10.45 -21.68 -6.97
N ASN A 314 11.68 -21.34 -6.61
CA ASN A 314 12.84 -22.22 -6.81
C ASN A 314 12.69 -23.57 -6.09
N GLN A 315 12.11 -23.58 -4.89
CA GLN A 315 11.97 -24.81 -4.10
C GLN A 315 10.70 -25.62 -4.41
N THR A 316 9.62 -24.96 -4.83
CA THR A 316 8.30 -25.60 -4.96
C THR A 316 7.75 -25.63 -6.38
N GLY A 317 8.32 -24.84 -7.30
CA GLY A 317 7.80 -24.62 -8.64
C GLY A 317 6.54 -23.74 -8.70
N ILE A 318 6.05 -23.22 -7.57
CA ILE A 318 4.86 -22.36 -7.52
C ILE A 318 5.25 -20.93 -7.83
N ILE A 319 4.76 -20.40 -8.96
CA ILE A 319 4.91 -18.98 -9.32
C ILE A 319 4.19 -18.15 -8.25
N THR A 320 4.88 -17.20 -7.64
CA THR A 320 4.42 -16.51 -6.42
C THR A 320 4.60 -15.00 -6.53
N ALA A 321 3.50 -14.25 -6.40
CA ALA A 321 3.52 -12.79 -6.21
C ALA A 321 2.38 -12.36 -5.28
N ARG A 322 2.49 -12.76 -4.01
CA ARG A 322 1.52 -12.57 -2.93
C ARG A 322 1.31 -11.11 -2.59
N THR A 323 0.06 -10.70 -2.75
CA THR A 323 -0.50 -9.42 -2.35
C THR A 323 -2.02 -9.56 -2.32
N GLU A 324 -2.71 -8.74 -1.55
CA GLU A 324 -4.18 -8.67 -1.54
C GLU A 324 -4.78 -8.44 -2.93
N HIS A 325 -5.96 -9.02 -3.17
CA HIS A 325 -6.64 -8.89 -4.45
C HIS A 325 -8.15 -9.07 -4.32
N GLN A 326 -8.89 -8.51 -5.27
CA GLN A 326 -10.34 -8.68 -5.36
C GLN A 326 -10.70 -10.06 -5.95
N LEU A 327 -11.96 -10.46 -5.77
CA LEU A 327 -12.56 -11.70 -6.25
C LEU A 327 -13.87 -11.38 -6.98
N ALA A 328 -14.30 -12.26 -7.87
CA ALA A 328 -15.55 -12.09 -8.61
C ALA A 328 -16.80 -12.38 -7.76
N GLY A 329 -16.62 -13.05 -6.63
CA GLY A 329 -17.69 -13.44 -5.70
C GLY A 329 -17.22 -13.33 -4.25
N ALA A 330 -18.13 -13.52 -3.30
CA ALA A 330 -17.85 -13.47 -1.87
C ALA A 330 -16.60 -14.30 -1.49
N PRO A 331 -15.70 -13.78 -0.62
CA PRO A 331 -15.82 -12.54 0.16
C PRO A 331 -15.52 -11.25 -0.61
N TYR A 332 -15.38 -11.30 -1.93
CA TYR A 332 -15.02 -10.20 -2.84
C TYR A 332 -13.61 -9.66 -2.68
N PHE A 333 -12.96 -9.83 -1.54
CA PHE A 333 -11.59 -9.41 -1.28
C PHE A 333 -10.89 -10.43 -0.38
N VAL A 334 -9.60 -10.67 -0.61
CA VAL A 334 -8.74 -11.47 0.27
C VAL A 334 -7.39 -10.82 0.45
N TYR A 335 -6.82 -10.99 1.64
CA TYR A 335 -5.41 -10.77 1.90
C TYR A 335 -4.66 -12.05 1.53
N ASP A 336 -3.97 -12.01 0.40
CA ASP A 336 -3.13 -13.12 -0.05
C ASP A 336 -1.68 -12.90 0.40
N THR A 337 -1.33 -13.49 1.54
CA THR A 337 -0.13 -13.07 2.30
C THR A 337 1.05 -14.02 2.14
N ILE A 338 2.25 -13.48 2.34
CA ILE A 338 3.47 -14.25 2.58
C ILE A 338 3.45 -14.82 4.00
N TYR A 339 2.97 -14.04 4.94
CA TYR A 339 2.80 -14.43 6.33
C TYR A 339 1.68 -13.63 6.99
N THR A 340 0.85 -14.33 7.76
CA THR A 340 -0.14 -13.70 8.64
C THR A 340 -0.50 -14.62 9.80
N ASP A 341 -0.74 -14.04 10.97
CA ASP A 341 -1.24 -14.73 12.17
C ASP A 341 -0.52 -16.04 12.57
N GLY A 342 0.78 -16.14 12.33
CA GLY A 342 1.56 -17.35 12.66
C GLY A 342 1.72 -18.33 11.50
N PHE A 343 1.11 -18.08 10.35
CA PHE A 343 1.09 -19.00 9.21
C PHE A 343 1.70 -18.36 7.96
N ALA A 344 2.64 -19.08 7.34
CA ALA A 344 3.21 -18.70 6.05
C ALA A 344 2.23 -19.03 4.90
N TRP A 345 2.28 -18.22 3.84
CA TRP A 345 1.55 -18.41 2.57
C TRP A 345 0.03 -18.51 2.72
N ASN A 346 -0.50 -17.77 3.69
CA ASN A 346 -1.88 -17.84 4.11
C ASN A 346 -2.73 -16.84 3.32
N THR A 347 -3.84 -17.29 2.74
CA THR A 347 -4.84 -16.44 2.11
C THR A 347 -6.04 -16.34 3.05
N ILE A 348 -6.40 -15.13 3.48
CA ILE A 348 -7.49 -14.93 4.44
C ILE A 348 -8.49 -13.86 3.99
N SER A 349 -9.74 -13.96 4.44
CA SER A 349 -10.68 -12.83 4.36
C SER A 349 -10.36 -11.76 5.41
N GLU A 350 -11.05 -10.61 5.33
CA GLU A 350 -10.96 -9.54 6.35
C GLU A 350 -11.30 -10.04 7.77
N ASN A 351 -12.17 -11.04 7.89
CA ASN A 351 -12.54 -11.65 9.17
C ASN A 351 -11.60 -12.79 9.61
N GLY A 352 -10.52 -13.05 8.87
CA GLY A 352 -9.55 -14.09 9.18
C GLY A 352 -9.94 -15.51 8.76
N GLU A 353 -10.97 -15.67 7.91
CA GLU A 353 -11.31 -16.99 7.37
C GLU A 353 -10.21 -17.48 6.42
N PHE A 354 -9.72 -18.70 6.63
CA PHE A 354 -8.71 -19.32 5.79
C PHE A 354 -9.28 -19.77 4.43
N LEU A 355 -8.77 -19.19 3.34
CA LEU A 355 -9.27 -19.35 1.98
C LEU A 355 -8.15 -19.64 0.96
N PRO A 356 -7.38 -20.75 1.12
CA PRO A 356 -6.22 -21.05 0.28
C PRO A 356 -6.56 -21.27 -1.19
N GLN A 357 -7.82 -21.60 -1.51
CA GLN A 357 -8.29 -21.73 -2.88
C GLN A 357 -8.22 -20.42 -3.68
N TYR A 358 -8.09 -19.28 -2.98
CA TYR A 358 -7.98 -17.97 -3.60
C TYR A 358 -6.55 -17.44 -3.68
N SER A 359 -5.52 -18.20 -3.24
CA SER A 359 -4.12 -17.83 -3.49
C SER A 359 -3.87 -17.57 -4.97
N ALA A 360 -3.20 -16.46 -5.30
CA ALA A 360 -3.03 -16.02 -6.68
C ALA A 360 -1.72 -15.28 -6.96
N VAL A 361 -1.35 -15.26 -8.24
CA VAL A 361 -0.39 -14.31 -8.81
C VAL A 361 -1.19 -13.11 -9.29
N ALA A 362 -1.28 -12.06 -8.46
CA ALA A 362 -1.97 -10.82 -8.81
C ALA A 362 -1.13 -9.99 -9.80
N VAL A 363 -1.76 -9.35 -10.79
CA VAL A 363 -1.07 -8.60 -11.85
C VAL A 363 -0.24 -7.46 -11.27
N LYS A 364 -0.81 -6.64 -10.40
CA LYS A 364 -0.12 -5.54 -9.72
C LYS A 364 1.12 -5.99 -8.93
N GLY A 365 1.04 -7.12 -8.23
CA GLY A 365 2.14 -7.68 -7.45
C GLY A 365 3.28 -8.17 -8.34
N ALA A 366 2.94 -8.96 -9.36
CA ALA A 366 3.90 -9.47 -10.34
C ALA A 366 4.56 -8.35 -11.15
N MET A 367 3.80 -7.35 -11.61
CA MET A 367 4.33 -6.17 -12.29
C MET A 367 5.23 -5.33 -11.40
N GLY A 368 4.86 -5.17 -10.12
CA GLY A 368 5.68 -4.42 -9.16
C GLY A 368 7.04 -5.06 -8.95
N MET A 369 7.08 -6.37 -8.73
CA MET A 369 8.34 -7.11 -8.63
C MET A 369 9.15 -7.02 -9.93
N TRP A 370 8.48 -7.13 -11.06
CA TRP A 370 9.12 -6.98 -12.36
C TRP A 370 9.72 -5.60 -12.59
N VAL A 371 9.09 -4.51 -12.20
CA VAL A 371 9.76 -3.22 -12.44
C VAL A 371 10.92 -2.98 -11.49
N LEU A 372 10.85 -3.45 -10.25
CA LEU A 372 11.81 -3.14 -9.20
C LEU A 372 13.06 -4.02 -9.19
N TRP A 373 12.96 -5.29 -9.63
CA TRP A 373 14.08 -6.22 -9.56
C TRP A 373 14.31 -6.94 -10.88
N ASN A 374 15.36 -6.58 -11.62
CA ASN A 374 15.74 -7.23 -12.86
C ASN A 374 16.41 -8.59 -12.64
N THR A 375 15.60 -9.66 -12.66
CA THR A 375 16.03 -11.06 -12.48
C THR A 375 15.27 -11.99 -13.43
N PRO A 376 15.79 -13.22 -13.68
CA PRO A 376 15.09 -14.21 -14.47
C PRO A 376 13.72 -14.60 -13.90
N TYR A 377 13.56 -14.61 -12.56
CA TYR A 377 12.29 -14.93 -11.93
C TYR A 377 11.23 -13.86 -12.20
N THR A 378 11.61 -12.58 -12.17
CA THR A 378 10.66 -11.51 -12.45
C THR A 378 10.31 -11.38 -13.94
N ASP A 379 11.21 -11.78 -14.85
CA ASP A 379 10.85 -11.98 -16.27
C ASP A 379 9.79 -13.08 -16.41
N LEU A 380 9.95 -14.19 -15.69
CA LEU A 380 8.96 -15.27 -15.65
C LEU A 380 7.61 -14.80 -15.07
N LEU A 381 7.62 -14.00 -14.00
CA LEU A 381 6.40 -13.40 -13.45
C LEU A 381 5.69 -12.53 -14.50
N PHE A 382 6.43 -11.64 -15.17
CA PHE A 382 5.88 -10.79 -16.20
C PHE A 382 5.30 -11.59 -17.36
N ASP A 383 6.02 -12.59 -17.88
CA ASP A 383 5.52 -13.45 -18.96
C ASP A 383 4.26 -14.22 -18.56
N HIS A 384 4.15 -14.63 -17.29
CA HIS A 384 2.96 -15.29 -16.76
C HIS A 384 1.71 -14.40 -16.78
N ILE A 385 1.86 -13.08 -16.56
CA ILE A 385 0.72 -12.15 -16.45
C ILE A 385 0.54 -11.23 -17.67
N ALA A 386 1.50 -11.16 -18.59
CA ALA A 386 1.55 -10.10 -19.61
C ALA A 386 0.37 -10.10 -20.59
N ASN A 387 -0.30 -11.23 -20.76
CA ASN A 387 -1.48 -11.36 -21.62
C ASN A 387 -2.80 -11.41 -20.83
N LEU A 388 -2.77 -11.10 -19.54
CA LEU A 388 -3.93 -11.19 -18.66
C LEU A 388 -4.79 -9.92 -18.70
N TYR A 389 -5.33 -9.63 -19.88
CA TYR A 389 -6.16 -8.46 -20.10
C TYR A 389 -7.33 -8.72 -21.06
N ASP A 390 -8.29 -7.82 -21.02
CA ASP A 390 -9.32 -7.62 -22.04
C ASP A 390 -9.10 -6.23 -22.63
N ARG A 391 -8.88 -6.14 -23.94
CA ARG A 391 -8.56 -4.87 -24.62
C ARG A 391 -9.65 -3.81 -24.43
N GLU A 392 -10.89 -4.22 -24.19
CA GLU A 392 -12.02 -3.32 -24.00
C GLU A 392 -12.32 -3.03 -22.54
N LYS A 393 -11.63 -3.63 -21.56
CA LYS A 393 -11.94 -3.47 -20.12
C LYS A 393 -10.74 -3.19 -19.20
N GLY A 394 -9.53 -3.57 -19.60
CA GLY A 394 -8.32 -3.49 -18.79
C GLY A 394 -7.79 -4.86 -18.36
N PHE A 395 -6.98 -4.87 -17.31
CA PHE A 395 -6.35 -6.08 -16.76
C PHE A 395 -7.27 -6.84 -15.82
N TYR A 396 -7.27 -8.17 -15.94
CA TYR A 396 -7.85 -9.02 -14.91
C TYR A 396 -7.00 -8.95 -13.65
N GLU A 397 -7.61 -9.24 -12.51
CA GLU A 397 -6.95 -9.11 -11.21
C GLU A 397 -5.72 -10.05 -11.05
N GLY A 398 -5.79 -11.29 -11.54
CA GLY A 398 -4.70 -12.26 -11.38
C GLY A 398 -5.04 -13.67 -11.84
N ILE A 399 -4.13 -14.61 -11.59
CA ILE A 399 -4.27 -16.04 -11.89
C ILE A 399 -4.17 -16.84 -10.58
N PHE A 400 -5.11 -17.73 -10.32
CA PHE A 400 -5.06 -18.58 -9.12
C PHE A 400 -3.91 -19.59 -9.20
N GLU A 401 -3.15 -19.73 -8.10
CA GLU A 401 -2.01 -20.66 -8.01
C GLU A 401 -2.43 -22.14 -8.18
N ASN A 402 -3.68 -22.46 -7.85
CA ASN A 402 -4.22 -23.83 -7.95
C ASN A 402 -4.59 -24.24 -9.40
N GLY A 403 -4.41 -23.37 -10.38
CA GLY A 403 -4.71 -23.65 -11.79
C GLY A 403 -6.20 -23.62 -12.16
N THR A 404 -7.08 -23.13 -11.28
CA THR A 404 -8.51 -22.98 -11.59
C THR A 404 -8.82 -21.87 -12.58
N GLY A 405 -7.81 -21.09 -12.97
CA GLY A 405 -7.88 -20.08 -14.01
C GLY A 405 -7.64 -18.67 -13.47
N ARG A 406 -8.15 -17.68 -14.20
CA ARG A 406 -8.00 -16.27 -13.86
C ARG A 406 -9.10 -15.77 -12.92
N ILE A 407 -8.80 -14.73 -12.18
CA ILE A 407 -9.76 -13.95 -11.42
C ILE A 407 -10.48 -13.00 -12.38
N ASN A 408 -11.75 -13.30 -12.69
CA ASN A 408 -12.52 -12.54 -13.69
C ASN A 408 -13.11 -11.22 -13.12
N THR A 409 -12.25 -10.38 -12.56
CA THR A 409 -12.56 -9.07 -11.98
C THR A 409 -11.59 -8.03 -12.54
N PHE A 410 -12.06 -6.80 -12.74
CA PHE A 410 -11.26 -5.65 -13.17
C PHE A 410 -11.44 -4.54 -12.15
N THR A 411 -10.34 -3.93 -11.71
CA THR A 411 -10.33 -2.98 -10.59
C THR A 411 -9.51 -1.73 -10.90
N SER A 412 -9.86 -0.63 -10.25
CA SER A 412 -9.12 0.64 -10.30
C SER A 412 -7.71 0.43 -9.79
N ASN A 413 -7.57 -0.26 -8.65
CA ASN A 413 -6.27 -0.50 -8.03
C ASN A 413 -5.32 -1.27 -8.97
N ASN A 414 -5.77 -2.40 -9.56
CA ASN A 414 -4.90 -3.20 -10.42
C ASN A 414 -4.47 -2.45 -11.69
N ASN A 415 -5.39 -1.74 -12.36
CA ASN A 415 -5.07 -1.00 -13.59
C ASN A 415 -4.27 0.29 -13.31
N GLY A 416 -4.56 0.98 -12.21
CA GLY A 416 -3.85 2.19 -11.78
C GLY A 416 -2.41 1.89 -11.38
N ILE A 417 -2.20 0.82 -10.59
CA ILE A 417 -0.87 0.37 -10.19
C ILE A 417 -0.05 -0.08 -11.42
N THR A 418 -0.65 -0.80 -12.36
CA THR A 418 0.02 -1.14 -13.62
C THR A 418 0.48 0.11 -14.39
N LEU A 419 -0.33 1.16 -14.46
CA LEU A 419 0.04 2.40 -15.15
C LEU A 419 1.19 3.15 -14.48
N GLU A 420 1.16 3.29 -13.14
CA GLU A 420 2.24 3.98 -12.42
C GLU A 420 3.54 3.19 -12.42
N ILE A 421 3.48 1.86 -12.43
CA ILE A 421 4.64 0.98 -12.63
C ILE A 421 5.31 1.28 -13.97
N LEU A 422 4.52 1.38 -15.04
CA LEU A 422 5.03 1.66 -16.38
C LEU A 422 5.58 3.09 -16.48
N LEU A 423 4.96 4.07 -15.82
CA LEU A 423 5.51 5.41 -15.72
C LEU A 423 6.86 5.41 -14.96
N TYR A 424 6.92 4.70 -13.84
CA TYR A 424 8.14 4.56 -13.03
C TYR A 424 9.27 3.91 -13.83
N LYS A 425 8.98 2.90 -14.65
CA LYS A 425 9.98 2.31 -15.55
C LYS A 425 10.62 3.35 -16.48
N GLU A 426 9.87 4.35 -16.91
CA GLU A 426 10.37 5.39 -17.83
C GLU A 426 11.05 6.57 -17.10
N GLN A 427 10.62 6.90 -15.88
CA GLN A 427 11.00 8.14 -15.20
C GLN A 427 11.74 7.95 -13.86
N GLY A 428 11.73 6.77 -13.26
CA GLY A 428 12.12 6.55 -11.87
C GLY A 428 11.01 6.96 -10.89
N LYS A 429 11.38 7.24 -9.62
CA LYS A 429 10.41 7.57 -8.56
C LYS A 429 9.47 8.72 -8.96
N LEU A 430 8.19 8.57 -8.64
CA LEU A 430 7.15 9.46 -9.17
C LEU A 430 7.02 10.78 -8.39
N LEU A 431 7.36 10.82 -7.10
CA LEU A 431 7.51 12.05 -6.37
C LEU A 431 8.76 12.81 -6.85
N THR A 432 8.52 13.93 -7.50
CA THR A 432 9.55 14.83 -8.04
C THR A 432 9.26 16.25 -7.59
N TYR A 433 10.30 17.03 -7.32
CA TYR A 433 10.18 18.43 -6.91
C TYR A 433 10.59 19.36 -8.05
N LYS A 434 9.91 20.50 -8.16
CA LYS A 434 10.33 21.60 -9.04
C LYS A 434 11.06 22.65 -8.20
N ASP A 435 12.15 23.18 -8.74
CA ASP A 435 12.87 24.28 -8.10
C ASP A 435 12.05 25.57 -8.13
N ASN A 436 12.23 26.41 -7.10
CA ASN A 436 11.70 27.78 -7.03
C ASN A 436 10.16 27.91 -7.15
N VAL A 437 9.40 26.91 -6.68
CA VAL A 437 7.95 27.01 -6.56
C VAL A 437 7.58 27.99 -5.44
N ALA A 438 6.70 28.95 -5.73
CA ALA A 438 6.23 29.90 -4.73
C ALA A 438 5.40 29.20 -3.64
N PRO A 439 5.41 29.68 -2.38
CA PRO A 439 4.59 29.13 -1.31
C PRO A 439 3.11 29.06 -1.71
N SER A 440 2.55 27.86 -1.62
CA SER A 440 1.17 27.53 -1.95
C SER A 440 0.21 27.97 -0.83
N LEU A 441 -1.09 27.65 -0.98
CA LEU A 441 -2.08 28.00 0.03
C LEU A 441 -1.84 27.21 1.33
N TRP A 442 -1.37 25.96 1.22
CA TRP A 442 -1.04 25.13 2.39
C TRP A 442 0.06 25.76 3.25
N GLU A 443 1.22 26.10 2.67
CA GLU A 443 2.32 26.69 3.45
C GLU A 443 1.90 28.01 4.11
N LYS A 444 1.11 28.85 3.40
CA LYS A 444 0.54 30.08 3.98
C LYS A 444 -0.42 29.80 5.14
N ALA A 445 -1.23 28.74 5.05
CA ALA A 445 -2.16 28.33 6.10
C ALA A 445 -1.46 27.82 7.37
N LEU A 446 -0.25 27.26 7.24
CA LEU A 446 0.58 26.83 8.36
C LEU A 446 1.34 27.97 9.03
N GLU A 447 1.65 29.05 8.31
CA GLU A 447 2.32 30.24 8.86
C GLU A 447 1.36 31.23 9.53
N THR A 448 0.09 31.27 9.12
CA THR A 448 -0.92 32.16 9.74
C THR A 448 -1.32 31.66 11.14
N PRO A 449 -1.37 32.54 12.15
CA PRO A 449 -1.91 32.19 13.46
C PRO A 449 -3.45 32.16 13.49
N PHE A 450 -4.12 32.65 12.43
CA PHE A 450 -5.58 32.76 12.33
C PHE A 450 -6.14 31.84 11.23
N GLY A 451 -7.39 31.41 11.42
CA GLY A 451 -8.09 30.51 10.50
C GLY A 451 -7.77 29.05 10.80
N TYR A 452 -8.69 28.16 10.41
CA TYR A 452 -8.56 26.71 10.58
C TYR A 452 -8.46 26.27 12.06
N GLU A 453 -8.99 27.09 12.98
CA GLU A 453 -9.07 26.75 14.40
C GLU A 453 -9.84 25.44 14.59
N GLY A 454 -9.25 24.52 15.36
CA GLY A 454 -9.87 23.23 15.66
C GLY A 454 -9.74 22.15 14.57
N GLN A 455 -8.98 22.41 13.48
CA GLN A 455 -8.66 21.39 12.46
C GLN A 455 -7.33 20.65 12.71
N CYS A 456 -6.58 21.01 13.75
CA CYS A 456 -5.29 20.41 14.11
C CYS A 456 -4.27 20.35 12.96
N LEU A 457 -4.15 21.45 12.19
CA LEU A 457 -3.09 21.58 11.19
C LEU A 457 -1.70 21.52 11.84
N PRO A 458 -0.66 20.99 11.14
CA PRO A 458 0.68 20.79 11.68
C PRO A 458 1.47 22.10 11.69
N ARG A 459 1.01 23.07 12.48
CA ARG A 459 1.65 24.38 12.62
C ARG A 459 2.90 24.25 13.48
N LYS A 460 3.98 24.93 13.07
CA LYS A 460 5.16 25.09 13.94
C LYS A 460 4.74 25.86 15.20
N PRO A 461 5.21 25.47 16.39
CA PRO A 461 4.92 26.24 17.60
C PRO A 461 5.40 27.67 17.41
N MET A 462 4.51 28.65 17.66
CA MET A 462 4.88 30.06 17.58
C MET A 462 6.04 30.31 18.56
N LYS A 463 7.21 30.71 18.04
CA LYS A 463 8.28 31.19 18.92
C LYS A 463 7.70 32.36 19.71
N PRO A 464 7.76 32.35 21.06
CA PRO A 464 7.26 33.48 21.83
C PRO A 464 8.00 34.73 21.36
N SER A 465 7.24 35.74 20.94
CA SER A 465 7.80 37.04 20.59
C SER A 465 8.61 37.53 21.79
N ARG A 466 9.92 37.71 21.61
CA ARG A 466 10.72 38.45 22.59
C ARG A 466 10.17 39.88 22.58
N LEU A 467 9.30 40.17 23.55
CA LEU A 467 8.87 41.52 23.89
C LEU A 467 10.02 42.27 24.55
#